data_AF-A0A2G9S0J6-F1
#
_entry.id   AF-A0A2G9S0J6-F1
#
_cell.length_a   1.000
_cell.length_b   1.000
_cell.length_c   1.000
_cell.angle_alpha   90.00
_cell.angle_beta   90.00
_cell.angle_gamma   90.00
#
_symmetry.space_group_name_H-M   'P 1'
#
loop_
_entity.id
_entity.type
_entity.pdbx_description
1 polymer ?
#
loop_
_entity_poly.entity_id
_entity_poly.type
_entity_poly.pdbx_seq_one_letter_code
_entity_poly.pdbx_strand_id
1 'polypeptide(L)'
;MDHDWLSTNDFAGEAVLPMNVIYGLNRPHITGGVKNVQPTVLKLTRPKANVKSILKMLDGRMDKEAQDFVKKLRELEKYMEDD
;
A
#
# COMPACT_ATOMS: atom_id res chain seq x y z
N MET A 1 0.87 4.02 12.44
CA MET A 1 -0.23 3.28 13.08
C MET A 1 -0.47 4.02 14.38
N ASP A 2 -1.62 4.64 14.50
CA ASP A 2 -2.13 5.13 15.78
C ASP A 2 -2.60 3.94 16.61
N HIS A 3 -2.44 4.08 17.92
CA HIS A 3 -2.82 3.06 18.88
C HIS A 3 -4.01 3.56 19.66
N ASP A 4 -5.17 3.01 19.32
CA ASP A 4 -6.42 3.28 20.02
C ASP A 4 -6.67 2.22 21.09
N TRP A 5 -7.03 2.65 22.30
CA TRP A 5 -7.27 1.73 23.41
C TRP A 5 -8.64 1.04 23.37
N LEU A 6 -9.60 1.61 22.65
CA LEU A 6 -10.99 1.14 22.61
C LEU A 6 -11.46 0.73 21.21
N SER A 7 -10.61 0.88 20.18
CA SER A 7 -10.93 0.57 18.79
C SER A 7 -9.82 -0.31 18.16
N THR A 8 -10.00 -0.68 16.89
CA THR A 8 -8.94 -1.32 16.10
C THR A 8 -7.98 -0.25 15.60
N ASN A 9 -6.67 -0.49 15.73
CA ASN A 9 -5.65 0.43 15.23
C ASN A 9 -5.84 0.73 13.74
N ASP A 10 -5.78 2.01 13.37
CA ASP A 10 -5.91 2.42 11.99
C ASP A 10 -4.57 2.38 11.25
N PHE A 11 -4.64 1.84 10.03
CA PHE A 11 -3.48 1.73 9.16
C PHE A 11 -3.31 2.99 8.30
N ALA A 12 -2.35 3.85 8.68
CA ALA A 12 -2.09 5.10 7.96
C ALA A 12 -1.48 4.92 6.56
N GLY A 13 -0.67 3.87 6.34
CA GLY A 13 0.03 3.60 5.09
C GLY A 13 1.42 3.00 5.29
N GLU A 14 2.03 2.53 4.20
CA GLU A 14 3.39 2.00 4.14
C GLU A 14 4.29 2.94 3.32
N ALA A 15 5.54 3.09 3.73
CA ALA A 15 6.58 3.71 2.92
C ALA A 15 7.79 2.79 2.84
N VAL A 16 8.42 2.77 1.67
CA VAL A 16 9.59 1.94 1.41
C VAL A 16 10.73 2.83 0.92
N LEU A 17 11.91 2.63 1.48
CA LEU A 17 13.15 3.28 1.05
C LEU A 17 14.24 2.21 0.93
N PRO A 18 15.00 2.16 -0.17
CA PRO A 18 16.06 1.18 -0.31
C PRO A 18 17.20 1.45 0.70
N MET A 19 17.84 0.41 1.22
CA MET A 19 18.87 0.56 2.26
C MET A 19 20.14 1.27 1.76
N ASN A 20 20.37 1.26 0.45
CA ASN A 20 21.56 1.82 -0.20
C ASN A 20 21.65 3.36 -0.16
N VAL A 21 20.55 4.05 0.15
CA VAL A 21 20.50 5.51 0.29
C VAL A 21 20.83 5.98 1.70
N ILE A 22 20.95 5.06 2.67
CA ILE A 22 21.24 5.39 4.07
C ILE A 22 22.77 5.54 4.27
N TYR A 23 23.18 6.71 4.78
CA TYR A 23 24.57 7.00 5.14
C TYR A 23 25.02 6.15 6.34
N GLY A 24 26.26 5.66 6.30
CA GLY A 24 26.84 4.81 7.34
C GLY A 24 26.52 3.32 7.21
N LEU A 25 25.59 2.93 6.33
CA LEU A 25 25.33 1.53 5.97
C LEU A 25 26.04 1.17 4.66
N ASN A 26 25.59 1.77 3.56
CA ASN A 26 26.12 1.51 2.21
C ASN A 26 26.77 2.76 1.58
N ARG A 27 26.55 3.92 2.18
CA ARG A 27 27.19 5.18 1.77
C ARG A 27 28.25 5.60 2.78
N PRO A 28 29.35 6.22 2.32
CA PRO A 28 30.39 6.70 3.19
C PRO A 28 29.84 7.64 4.27
N HIS A 29 30.47 7.60 5.44
CA HIS A 29 30.08 8.43 6.57
C HIS A 29 30.27 9.91 6.20
N ILE A 30 29.29 10.76 6.55
CA ILE A 30 29.36 12.18 6.22
C ILE A 30 30.19 12.90 7.28
N THR A 31 31.17 13.67 6.83
CA THR A 31 31.96 14.57 7.67
C THR A 31 31.05 15.66 8.24
N GLY A 32 31.01 15.77 9.56
CA GLY A 32 30.10 16.68 10.27
C GLY A 32 28.79 16.03 10.74
N GLY A 33 28.53 14.76 10.41
CA GLY A 33 27.41 13.99 10.97
C GLY A 33 26.04 14.37 10.40
N VAL A 34 24.99 14.00 11.14
CA VAL A 34 23.58 14.01 10.66
C VAL A 34 23.07 15.41 10.26
N LYS A 35 23.66 16.48 10.81
CA LYS A 35 23.31 17.87 10.51
C LYS A 35 23.58 18.31 9.06
N ASN A 36 24.45 17.60 8.35
CA ASN A 36 24.77 17.87 6.93
C ASN A 36 23.93 17.02 5.97
N VAL A 37 22.99 16.23 6.48
CA VAL A 37 22.10 15.37 5.68
C VAL A 37 20.78 16.09 5.44
N GLN A 38 20.38 16.19 4.17
CA GLN A 38 19.03 16.67 3.88
C GLN A 38 17.98 15.62 4.28
N PRO A 39 16.92 16.02 5.00
CA PRO A 39 15.82 15.11 5.34
C PRO A 39 15.19 14.51 4.08
N THR A 40 14.96 13.21 4.09
CA THR A 40 14.23 12.53 3.00
C THR A 40 12.76 12.41 3.37
N VAL A 41 11.89 13.02 2.56
CA VAL A 41 10.43 12.92 2.76
C VAL A 41 9.91 11.65 2.12
N LEU A 42 9.35 10.76 2.93
CA LEU A 42 8.72 9.52 2.46
C LEU A 42 7.21 9.71 2.37
N LYS A 43 6.66 9.48 1.18
CA LYS A 43 5.21 9.47 0.97
C LYS A 43 4.65 8.13 1.42
N LEU A 44 3.68 8.17 2.33
CA LEU A 44 2.92 6.98 2.69
C LEU A 44 2.04 6.57 1.52
N THR A 45 2.12 5.31 1.14
CA THR A 45 1.29 4.68 0.13
C THR A 45 0.44 3.62 0.79
N ARG A 46 -0.84 3.54 0.43
CA ARG A 46 -1.68 2.41 0.80
C ARG A 46 -1.62 1.45 -0.37
N PRO A 47 -1.04 0.24 -0.21
CA PRO A 47 -1.11 -0.76 -1.26
C PRO A 47 -2.58 -0.95 -1.60
N LYS A 48 -3.00 -0.57 -2.81
CA LYS A 48 -4.33 -0.96 -3.28
C LYS A 48 -4.31 -2.47 -3.26
N ALA A 49 -5.25 -3.09 -2.53
CA ALA A 49 -5.42 -4.54 -2.58
C ALA A 49 -5.36 -4.96 -4.06
N ASN A 50 -4.66 -6.04 -4.39
CA ASN A 50 -4.56 -6.49 -5.77
C ASN A 50 -5.89 -7.14 -6.16
N VAL A 51 -6.93 -6.31 -6.26
CA VAL A 51 -8.30 -6.70 -6.55
C VAL A 51 -8.33 -7.40 -7.91
N LYS A 52 -7.48 -6.98 -8.85
CA LYS A 52 -7.36 -7.61 -10.18
C LYS A 52 -6.86 -9.05 -10.12
N SER A 53 -5.85 -9.37 -9.31
CA SER A 53 -5.38 -10.76 -9.17
C SER A 53 -6.41 -11.63 -8.45
N ILE A 54 -7.08 -11.09 -7.43
CA ILE A 54 -8.11 -11.82 -6.66
C ILE A 54 -9.35 -12.06 -7.53
N LEU A 55 -9.80 -11.06 -8.28
CA LEU A 55 -10.90 -11.19 -9.24
C LEU A 55 -10.60 -12.25 -10.30
N LYS A 56 -9.38 -12.26 -10.87
CA LYS A 56 -8.97 -13.29 -11.83
C LYS A 56 -8.98 -14.69 -11.23
N MET A 57 -8.65 -14.84 -9.94
CA MET A 57 -8.75 -16.12 -9.24
C MET A 57 -10.20 -16.54 -8.95
N LEU A 58 -11.10 -15.57 -8.70
CA LEU A 58 -12.53 -15.82 -8.47
C LEU A 58 -13.29 -16.14 -9.76
N ASP A 59 -12.91 -15.52 -10.89
CA ASP A 59 -13.51 -15.73 -12.21
C ASP A 59 -13.39 -17.19 -12.69
N GLY A 60 -12.32 -17.87 -12.28
CA GLY A 60 -12.08 -19.29 -12.59
C GLY A 60 -12.83 -20.29 -11.72
N ARG A 61 -13.60 -19.84 -10.70
CA ARG A 61 -14.38 -20.72 -9.81
C ARG A 61 -15.81 -20.85 -10.31
N MET A 62 -16.39 -22.05 -10.21
CA MET A 62 -17.81 -22.31 -10.53
C MET A 62 -18.76 -21.99 -9.35
N ASP A 63 -18.23 -21.46 -8.24
CA ASP A 63 -19.00 -21.10 -7.06
C ASP A 63 -19.92 -19.91 -7.35
N LYS A 64 -21.21 -20.05 -7.08
CA LYS A 64 -22.23 -19.01 -7.35
C LYS A 64 -21.91 -17.69 -6.63
N GLU A 65 -21.51 -17.76 -5.36
CA GLU A 65 -21.14 -16.58 -4.56
C GLU A 65 -19.92 -15.84 -5.13
N ALA A 66 -18.95 -16.57 -5.68
CA ALA A 66 -17.76 -15.97 -6.29
C ALA A 66 -18.12 -15.22 -7.59
N GLN A 67 -18.97 -15.83 -8.42
CA GLN A 67 -19.45 -15.21 -9.66
C GLN A 67 -20.33 -13.98 -9.40
N ASP A 68 -21.21 -14.05 -8.40
CA ASP A 68 -22.05 -12.91 -7.98
C ASP A 68 -21.19 -11.75 -7.45
N PHE A 69 -20.11 -12.05 -6.70
CA PHE A 69 -19.16 -11.04 -6.21
C PHE A 69 -18.38 -10.37 -7.35
N VAL A 70 -17.89 -11.15 -8.33
CA VAL A 70 -17.19 -10.63 -9.52
C VAL A 70 -18.12 -9.73 -10.33
N LYS A 71 -19.39 -10.12 -10.52
CA LYS A 71 -20.38 -9.32 -11.25
C LYS A 71 -20.66 -7.99 -10.55
N LYS A 72 -20.91 -8.03 -9.23
CA LYS A 72 -21.19 -6.82 -8.44
C LYS A 72 -20.01 -5.85 -8.43
N LEU A 73 -18.77 -6.36 -8.38
CA LEU A 73 -17.58 -5.52 -8.46
C LEU A 73 -17.39 -4.87 -9.83
N ARG A 74 -17.64 -5.59 -10.94
CA ARG A 74 -17.61 -5.00 -12.29
C ARG A 74 -18.66 -3.91 -12.47
N GLU A 75 -19.85 -4.10 -11.91
CA GLU A 75 -20.90 -3.07 -11.91
C GLU A 75 -20.46 -1.84 -11.10
N LEU A 76 -19.91 -2.02 -9.91
CA LEU A 76 -19.37 -0.91 -9.08
C LEU A 76 -18.23 -0.15 -9.76
N GLU A 77 -17.30 -0.82 -10.45
CA GLU A 77 -16.26 -0.15 -11.24
C GLU A 77 -16.87 0.70 -12.35
N LYS A 78 -17.91 0.22 -13.02
CA LYS A 78 -18.62 0.96 -14.07
C LYS A 78 -19.29 2.24 -13.54
N TYR A 79 -19.79 2.21 -12.31
CA TYR A 79 -20.38 3.39 -11.67
C TYR A 79 -19.34 4.40 -11.14
N MET A 80 -18.11 3.96 -10.87
CA MET A 80 -17.03 4.84 -10.35
C MET A 80 -16.23 5.53 -11.46
N GLU A 81 -16.43 5.16 -12.73
CA GLU A 81 -15.77 5.78 -13.90
C GLU A 81 -16.60 6.93 -14.51
N ASP A 82 -17.85 7.10 -14.06
CA ASP A 82 -18.80 8.12 -14.52
C ASP A 82 -18.88 9.38 -13.61
N ASP A 83 -18.01 9.51 -12.59
CA ASP A 83 -17.83 10.67 -11.69
C ASP A 83 -16.37 11.18 -11.73
#